data_AF-A0A7V9Q717-F1
#
_entry.id   AF-A0A7V9Q717-F1
#
_cell.length_a   1.000
_cell.length_b   1.000
_cell.length_c   1.000
_cell.angle_alpha   90.00
_cell.angle_beta   90.00
_cell.angle_gamma   90.00
#
_symmetry.space_group_name_H-M   'P 1'
#
loop_
_entity.id
_entity.type
_entity.pdbx_description
1 polymer ?
#
loop_
_entity_poly.entity_id
_entity_poly.type
_entity_poly.pdbx_seq_one_letter_code
_entity_poly.pdbx_strand_id
1 'polypeptide(L)'
;MKNVIRLLTLTAIAATVALPAFAQNTQSQTPATSTQTPAATTAAAPNKDCVPIYERFVKDRKDNQQVAFEAGKEYLQKCSNEEAQYVNYVKKFVDSYEKGSRQIELGKSIEAKKYAEAYAVGKQIMADNPEDVRTAISLA
;
A
#
# COMPACT_ATOMS: atom_id res chain seq x y z
N MET A 1 11.51 26.42 18.52
CA MET A 1 12.98 26.28 18.54
C MET A 1 13.38 25.38 19.69
N LYS A 2 13.95 24.20 19.39
CA LYS A 2 14.70 23.35 20.32
C LYS A 2 15.45 22.32 19.47
N ASN A 3 16.72 22.61 19.19
CA ASN A 3 17.65 21.73 18.51
C ASN A 3 18.22 20.73 19.51
N VAL A 4 18.20 19.42 19.25
CA VAL A 4 19.11 18.48 19.93
C VAL A 4 19.42 17.25 19.06
N ILE A 5 20.64 17.26 18.51
CA ILE A 5 21.65 16.18 18.43
C ILE A 5 21.46 15.00 17.45
N ARG A 6 22.44 14.92 16.54
CA ARG A 6 22.83 13.79 15.69
C ARG A 6 23.31 12.60 16.54
N LEU A 7 22.91 11.38 16.19
CA LEU A 7 23.72 10.20 16.48
C LEU A 7 23.85 9.33 15.22
N LEU A 8 25.07 9.32 14.69
CA LEU A 8 25.57 8.40 13.68
C LEU A 8 26.00 7.12 14.40
N THR A 9 25.46 5.97 14.01
CA THR A 9 26.05 4.65 14.30
C THR A 9 26.04 3.82 13.03
N LEU A 10 27.21 3.80 12.39
CA LEU A 10 27.62 2.79 11.42
C LEU A 10 27.92 1.49 12.18
N THR A 11 27.24 0.41 11.84
CA THR A 11 27.69 -0.93 12.22
C THR A 11 27.62 -1.83 10.99
N ALA A 12 28.78 -1.98 10.34
CA ALA A 12 29.00 -3.03 9.36
C ALA A 12 29.18 -4.35 10.11
N ILE A 13 28.35 -5.35 9.80
CA ILE A 13 28.63 -6.74 10.14
C ILE A 13 28.58 -7.52 8.82
N ALA A 14 29.76 -7.75 8.26
CA ALA A 14 29.98 -8.77 7.25
C ALA A 14 30.10 -10.11 7.98
N ALA A 15 29.09 -10.97 7.82
CA ALA A 15 29.18 -12.37 8.22
C ALA A 15 29.24 -13.21 6.94
N THR A 16 30.45 -13.55 6.51
CA THR A 16 30.69 -14.59 5.51
C THR A 16 30.42 -15.95 6.14
N VAL A 17 29.31 -16.59 5.77
CA VAL A 17 29.06 -18.00 6.11
C VAL A 17 29.60 -18.84 4.96
N ALA A 18 30.72 -19.53 5.21
CA ALA A 18 31.20 -20.61 4.36
C ALA A 18 30.28 -21.82 4.52
N LEU A 19 29.67 -22.26 3.41
CA LEU A 19 28.87 -23.48 3.36
C LEU A 19 29.77 -24.72 3.15
N PRO A 20 29.44 -25.87 3.76
CA PRO A 20 30.17 -27.11 3.57
C PRO A 20 29.90 -27.72 2.20
N ALA A 21 30.97 -28.18 1.56
CA ALA A 21 30.93 -28.99 0.34
C ALA A 21 30.45 -30.41 0.68
N PHE A 22 29.29 -30.81 0.17
CA PHE A 22 28.90 -32.22 0.10
C PHE A 22 29.40 -32.79 -1.23
N ALA A 23 30.34 -33.73 -1.14
CA ALA A 23 30.82 -34.53 -2.25
C ALA A 23 29.91 -35.73 -2.51
N GLN A 24 29.59 -35.91 -3.79
CA GLN A 24 29.42 -37.17 -4.53
C GLN A 24 28.47 -38.24 -3.97
N ASN A 25 27.31 -38.34 -4.62
CA ASN A 25 26.70 -39.65 -4.87
C ASN A 25 26.59 -39.86 -6.38
N THR A 26 27.07 -41.02 -6.83
CA THR A 26 27.24 -41.41 -8.22
C THR A 26 25.93 -41.96 -8.80
N GLN A 27 25.79 -41.83 -10.13
CA GLN A 27 24.86 -42.50 -11.05
C GLN A 27 23.58 -41.74 -11.50
N SER A 28 23.78 -41.03 -12.62
CA SER A 28 23.07 -41.18 -13.90
C SER A 28 21.54 -41.12 -13.92
N GLN A 29 21.00 -39.95 -14.31
CA GLN A 29 19.85 -39.82 -15.23
C GLN A 29 19.74 -38.38 -15.74
N THR A 30 19.85 -38.21 -17.06
CA THR A 30 19.49 -36.97 -17.78
C THR A 30 17.96 -36.92 -17.89
N PRO A 31 17.31 -35.81 -17.50
CA PRO A 31 16.77 -34.91 -18.53
C PRO A 31 17.13 -33.45 -18.26
N ALA A 32 17.13 -32.66 -19.34
CA ALA A 32 17.54 -31.27 -19.39
C ALA A 32 16.86 -30.38 -18.32
N THR A 33 17.62 -30.01 -17.29
CA THR A 33 17.28 -28.90 -16.41
C THR A 33 17.56 -27.60 -17.17
N SER A 34 16.50 -26.97 -17.66
CA SER A 34 16.54 -25.56 -18.03
C SER A 34 16.91 -24.76 -16.78
N THR A 35 18.16 -24.31 -16.72
CA THR A 35 18.64 -23.32 -15.75
C THR A 35 17.86 -22.03 -15.99
N GLN A 36 16.70 -21.89 -15.34
CA GLN A 36 16.10 -20.59 -15.14
C GLN A 36 16.95 -19.88 -14.10
N THR A 37 17.98 -19.20 -14.58
CA THR A 37 18.51 -18.02 -13.90
C THR A 37 17.31 -17.15 -13.51
N PRO A 38 17.07 -16.85 -12.22
CA PRO A 38 16.13 -15.79 -11.88
C PRO A 38 16.65 -14.55 -12.60
N ALA A 39 15.93 -14.09 -13.61
CA ALA A 39 16.19 -12.77 -14.17
C ALA A 39 16.12 -11.81 -12.99
N ALA A 40 17.29 -11.30 -12.58
CA ALA A 40 17.33 -10.15 -11.71
C ALA A 40 16.66 -9.04 -12.52
N THR A 41 15.36 -8.84 -12.27
CA THR A 41 14.68 -7.62 -12.67
C THR A 41 15.44 -6.52 -11.98
N THR A 42 16.36 -5.90 -12.71
CA THR A 42 17.02 -4.69 -12.26
C THR A 42 15.87 -3.72 -12.02
N ALA A 43 15.67 -3.32 -10.77
CA ALA A 43 14.65 -2.33 -10.43
C ALA A 43 14.87 -1.13 -11.35
N ALA A 44 13.89 -0.86 -12.20
CA ALA A 44 13.93 0.33 -13.03
C ALA A 44 14.04 1.53 -12.08
N ALA A 45 14.91 2.49 -12.39
CA ALA A 45 14.96 3.71 -11.62
C ALA A 45 13.54 4.32 -11.56
N PRO A 46 13.10 4.83 -10.40
CA PRO A 46 11.74 5.34 -10.25
C PRO A 46 11.49 6.44 -11.28
N ASN A 47 10.29 6.47 -11.86
CA ASN A 47 9.94 7.53 -12.79
C ASN A 47 10.03 8.88 -12.05
N LYS A 48 10.85 9.79 -12.57
CA LYS A 48 11.11 11.09 -11.95
C LYS A 48 9.84 11.93 -11.78
N ASP A 49 8.84 11.71 -12.65
CA ASP A 49 7.56 12.40 -12.57
C ASP A 49 6.67 11.86 -11.43
N CYS A 50 6.91 10.63 -10.98
CA CYS A 50 6.17 9.96 -9.93
C CYS A 50 6.69 10.30 -8.52
N VAL A 51 7.98 10.60 -8.39
CA VAL A 51 8.63 10.99 -7.13
C VAL A 51 7.91 12.15 -6.43
N PRO A 52 7.68 13.33 -7.05
CA PRO A 52 7.05 14.46 -6.35
C PRO A 52 5.60 14.18 -5.92
N ILE A 53 4.87 13.36 -6.67
CA ILE A 53 3.50 12.97 -6.31
C ILE A 53 3.52 12.05 -5.07
N TYR A 54 4.44 11.08 -5.05
CA TYR A 54 4.62 10.19 -3.92
C TYR A 54 5.10 10.93 -2.67
N GLU A 55 6.02 11.88 -2.80
CA GLU A 55 6.49 12.72 -1.69
C GLU A 55 5.34 13.52 -1.06
N ARG A 56 4.48 14.13 -1.89
CA ARG A 56 3.28 14.83 -1.41
C ARG A 56 2.34 13.88 -0.67
N PHE A 57 2.10 12.70 -1.23
CA PHE A 57 1.32 11.67 -0.57
C PHE A 57 1.88 11.31 0.82
N VAL A 58 3.18 10.97 0.91
CA VAL A 58 3.80 10.54 2.18
C VAL A 58 3.80 11.66 3.21
N LYS A 59 4.10 12.89 2.78
CA LYS A 59 4.12 14.09 3.64
C LYS A 59 2.78 14.33 4.31
N ASP A 60 1.70 14.30 3.53
CA ASP A 60 0.38 14.71 4.02
C ASP A 60 -0.45 13.55 4.61
N ARG A 61 -0.01 12.29 4.46
CA ARG A 61 -0.76 11.08 4.83
C ARG A 61 -1.28 11.05 6.27
N LYS A 62 -0.60 11.73 7.20
CA LYS A 62 -0.97 11.76 8.62
C LYS A 62 -1.78 13.00 8.96
N ASP A 63 -1.24 14.17 8.62
CA ASP A 63 -1.75 15.45 9.12
C ASP A 63 -2.77 16.09 8.18
N ASN A 64 -2.75 15.76 6.90
CA ASN A 64 -3.66 16.27 5.88
C ASN A 64 -4.12 15.17 4.92
N GLN A 65 -4.92 14.26 5.47
CA GLN A 65 -5.32 13.03 4.78
C GLN A 65 -6.08 13.27 3.47
N GLN A 66 -6.81 14.39 3.33
CA GLN A 66 -7.48 14.74 2.09
C GLN A 66 -6.46 15.07 0.98
N VAL A 67 -5.43 15.87 1.27
CA VAL A 67 -4.37 16.18 0.30
C VAL A 67 -3.61 14.90 -0.08
N ALA A 68 -3.34 14.03 0.89
CA ALA A 68 -2.73 12.74 0.62
C ALA A 68 -3.63 11.84 -0.24
N PHE A 69 -4.94 11.87 -0.04
CA PHE A 69 -5.89 11.11 -0.85
C PHE A 69 -5.89 11.58 -2.31
N GLU A 70 -5.91 12.90 -2.54
CA GLU A 70 -5.82 13.48 -3.88
C GLU A 70 -4.49 13.12 -4.56
N ALA A 71 -3.37 13.22 -3.84
CA ALA A 71 -2.06 12.79 -4.32
C ALA A 71 -2.00 11.28 -4.61
N GLY A 72 -2.63 10.47 -3.75
CA GLY A 72 -2.70 9.03 -3.91
C GLY A 72 -3.47 8.63 -5.17
N LYS A 73 -4.63 9.25 -5.42
CA LYS A 73 -5.37 9.03 -6.67
C LYS A 73 -4.57 9.44 -7.90
N GLU A 74 -3.91 10.61 -7.84
CA GLU A 74 -3.06 11.07 -8.94
C GLU A 74 -1.91 10.08 -9.21
N TYR A 75 -1.27 9.57 -8.15
CA TYR A 75 -0.21 8.56 -8.26
C TYR A 75 -0.73 7.28 -8.89
N LEU A 76 -1.86 6.73 -8.43
CA LEU A 76 -2.43 5.50 -9.01
C LEU A 76 -2.83 5.67 -10.48
N GLN A 77 -3.22 6.88 -10.90
CA GLN A 77 -3.56 7.19 -12.28
C GLN A 77 -2.32 7.33 -13.18
N LYS A 78 -1.25 7.98 -12.70
CA LYS A 78 -0.08 8.33 -13.53
C LYS A 78 1.10 7.36 -13.38
N CYS A 79 1.16 6.66 -12.27
CA CYS A 79 2.32 5.90 -11.80
C CYS A 79 1.95 4.43 -11.51
N SER A 80 0.93 3.89 -12.18
CA SER A 80 0.49 2.49 -12.02
C SER A 80 1.55 1.47 -12.41
N ASN A 81 2.55 1.88 -13.20
CA ASN A 81 3.64 1.03 -13.69
C ASN A 81 4.90 1.11 -12.81
N GLU A 82 4.87 1.88 -11.71
CA GLU A 82 5.93 1.90 -10.72
C GLU A 82 6.03 0.56 -9.98
N GLU A 83 7.07 0.40 -9.14
CA GLU A 83 7.23 -0.81 -8.36
C GLU A 83 5.97 -1.10 -7.53
N ALA A 84 5.55 -2.38 -7.56
CA ALA A 84 4.31 -2.82 -6.94
C ALA A 84 4.21 -2.45 -5.46
N GLN A 85 5.34 -2.34 -4.74
CA GLN A 85 5.35 -1.90 -3.35
C GLN A 85 4.76 -0.49 -3.15
N TYR A 86 5.10 0.47 -4.01
CA TYR A 86 4.62 1.83 -3.89
C TYR A 86 3.15 1.94 -4.32
N VAL A 87 2.81 1.31 -5.46
CA VAL A 87 1.44 1.27 -5.97
C VAL A 87 0.50 0.64 -4.94
N ASN A 88 0.87 -0.52 -4.37
CA ASN A 88 0.05 -1.20 -3.38
C ASN A 88 -0.08 -0.40 -2.08
N TYR A 89 1.00 0.28 -1.66
CA TYR A 89 0.97 1.10 -0.46
C TYR A 89 0.03 2.31 -0.61
N VAL A 90 0.11 3.01 -1.74
CA VAL A 90 -0.77 4.14 -2.06
C VAL A 90 -2.21 3.65 -2.20
N LYS A 91 -2.44 2.55 -2.92
CA LYS A 91 -3.78 1.96 -3.10
C LYS A 91 -4.43 1.63 -1.77
N LYS A 92 -3.72 0.98 -0.85
CA LYS A 92 -4.24 0.65 0.48
C LYS A 92 -4.70 1.88 1.25
N PHE A 93 -3.96 2.98 1.16
CA PHE A 93 -4.38 4.24 1.78
C PHE A 93 -5.64 4.79 1.12
N VAL A 94 -5.66 4.90 -0.21
CA VAL A 94 -6.80 5.43 -0.98
C VAL A 94 -8.08 4.63 -0.65
N ASP A 95 -8.02 3.30 -0.72
CA ASP A 95 -9.15 2.42 -0.40
C ASP A 95 -9.64 2.63 1.06
N SER A 96 -8.71 2.78 2.01
CA SER A 96 -9.06 2.97 3.42
C SER A 96 -9.69 4.34 3.68
N TYR A 97 -9.17 5.38 3.03
CA TYR A 97 -9.71 6.73 3.13
C TYR A 97 -11.13 6.79 2.58
N GLU A 98 -11.40 6.21 1.42
CA GLU A 98 -12.75 6.19 0.83
C GLU A 98 -13.75 5.45 1.71
N LYS A 99 -13.37 4.29 2.25
CA LYS A 99 -14.22 3.53 3.19
C LYS A 99 -14.53 4.37 4.43
N GLY A 100 -13.53 5.01 5.02
CA GLY A 100 -13.70 5.90 6.16
C GLY A 100 -14.59 7.11 5.85
N SER A 101 -14.41 7.74 4.69
CA SER A 101 -15.22 8.87 4.25
C SER A 101 -16.69 8.50 4.05
N ARG A 102 -16.99 7.33 3.46
CA ARG A 102 -18.38 6.84 3.36
C ARG A 102 -19.02 6.62 4.73
N GLN A 103 -18.27 6.06 5.68
CA GLN A 103 -18.76 5.88 7.06
C GLN A 103 -19.06 7.23 7.75
N ILE A 104 -18.23 8.25 7.53
CA ILE A 104 -18.48 9.61 8.04
C ILE A 104 -19.71 10.21 7.37
N GLU A 105 -19.84 10.07 6.05
CA GLU A 105 -20.97 10.57 5.27
C GLU A 105 -22.29 9.93 5.69
N LEU A 106 -22.30 8.62 5.96
CA LEU A 106 -23.45 7.92 6.52
C LEU A 106 -23.88 8.56 7.85
N GLY A 107 -22.95 8.73 8.79
CA GLY A 107 -23.24 9.36 10.09
C GLY A 107 -23.80 10.77 9.94
N LYS A 108 -23.15 11.61 9.11
CA LYS A 108 -23.62 12.97 8.83
C LYS A 108 -25.03 13.01 8.23
N SER A 109 -25.33 12.09 7.31
CA SER A 109 -26.64 12.01 6.66
C SER A 109 -27.74 11.62 7.65
N ILE A 110 -27.44 10.70 8.58
CA ILE A 110 -28.35 10.30 9.67
C ILE A 110 -28.59 11.47 10.63
N GLU A 111 -27.53 12.14 11.08
CA GLU A 111 -27.62 13.32 11.96
C GLU A 111 -28.45 14.44 11.33
N ALA A 112 -28.27 14.67 10.03
CA ALA A 112 -29.03 15.65 9.25
C ALA A 112 -30.45 15.18 8.88
N LYS A 113 -30.90 13.99 9.33
CA LYS A 113 -32.19 13.36 9.02
C LYS A 113 -32.44 13.16 7.52
N LYS A 114 -31.37 13.06 6.73
CA LYS A 114 -31.42 12.83 5.29
C LYS A 114 -31.40 11.32 5.00
N TYR A 115 -32.47 10.63 5.39
CA TYR A 115 -32.50 9.17 5.41
C TYR A 115 -32.37 8.52 4.02
N ALA A 116 -32.87 9.17 2.96
CA ALA A 116 -32.69 8.67 1.60
C ALA A 116 -31.20 8.64 1.19
N GLU A 117 -30.45 9.68 1.56
CA GLU A 117 -29.01 9.78 1.30
C GLU A 117 -28.23 8.80 2.18
N ALA A 118 -28.57 8.72 3.47
CA ALA A 118 -28.00 7.74 4.40
C ALA A 118 -28.19 6.31 3.90
N TYR A 119 -29.40 5.98 3.42
CA TYR A 119 -29.69 4.65 2.87
C TYR A 119 -28.90 4.36 1.59
N ALA A 120 -28.74 5.35 0.70
CA ALA A 120 -27.94 5.20 -0.50
C ALA A 120 -26.46 4.93 -0.19
N VAL A 121 -25.87 5.71 0.73
CA VAL A 121 -24.47 5.53 1.17
C VAL A 121 -24.31 4.20 1.91
N GLY A 122 -25.22 3.87 2.81
CA GLY A 122 -25.18 2.60 3.55
C GLY A 122 -25.25 1.39 2.63
N LYS A 123 -26.07 1.43 1.56
CA LYS A 123 -26.07 0.37 0.54
C LYS A 123 -24.72 0.20 -0.15
N GLN A 124 -24.02 1.30 -0.44
CA GLN A 124 -22.67 1.23 -1.04
C GLN A 124 -21.69 0.57 -0.06
N ILE A 125 -21.73 0.95 1.22
CA ILE A 125 -20.88 0.34 2.25
C ILE A 125 -21.17 -1.16 2.38
N MET A 126 -22.44 -1.56 2.42
CA MET A 126 -22.83 -2.98 2.51
C MET A 126 -22.49 -3.79 1.25
N ALA A 127 -22.47 -3.16 0.06
CA ALA A 127 -22.02 -3.81 -1.16
C ALA A 127 -20.51 -4.11 -1.13
N ASP A 128 -19.72 -3.19 -0.57
CA ASP A 128 -18.26 -3.36 -0.42
C ASP A 128 -17.88 -4.26 0.76
N ASN A 129 -18.67 -4.23 1.83
CA ASN A 129 -18.46 -4.98 3.06
C ASN A 129 -19.81 -5.44 3.66
N PRO A 130 -20.35 -6.59 3.23
CA PRO A 130 -21.62 -7.11 3.71
C PRO A 130 -21.66 -7.39 5.23
N GLU A 131 -20.50 -7.55 5.86
CA GLU A 131 -20.35 -7.83 7.29
C GLU A 131 -20.15 -6.55 8.14
N ASP A 132 -20.39 -5.37 7.57
CA ASP A 132 -20.31 -4.10 8.31
C ASP A 132 -21.48 -3.94 9.29
N VAL A 133 -21.33 -4.53 10.48
CA VAL A 133 -22.37 -4.55 11.53
C VAL A 133 -22.87 -3.15 11.87
N ARG A 134 -21.98 -2.14 11.87
CA ARG A 134 -22.35 -0.75 12.16
C ARG A 134 -23.32 -0.21 11.11
N THR A 135 -23.04 -0.45 9.83
CA THR A 135 -23.91 -0.03 8.73
C THR A 135 -25.22 -0.81 8.76
N ALA A 136 -25.18 -2.12 9.01
CA ALA A 136 -26.37 -2.95 9.14
C ALA A 136 -27.33 -2.42 10.22
N ILE A 137 -26.81 -2.06 11.40
CA ILE A 137 -27.60 -1.45 12.47
C ILE A 137 -28.14 -0.07 12.06
N SER A 138 -27.36 0.72 11.32
CA SER A 138 -27.77 2.06 10.89
C SER A 138 -28.87 2.05 9.83
N LEU A 139 -29.07 0.92 9.14
CA LEU A 139 -30.08 0.75 8.09
C LEU A 139 -31.33 -0.03 8.53
N ALA A 140 -31.31 -0.62 9.72
CA ALA A 140 -32.42 -1.36 10.32
C ALA A 140 -33.49 -0.41 10.88
#